data_AF-A0A8T7LC27-F1
#
_entry.id   AF-A0A8T7LC27-F1
#
_cell.length_a   1.000
_cell.length_b   1.000
_cell.length_c   1.000
_cell.angle_alpha   90.00
_cell.angle_beta   90.00
_cell.angle_gamma   90.00
#
_symmetry.space_group_name_H-M   'P 1'
#
loop_
_entity.id
_entity.type
_entity.pdbx_description
1 polymer ?
#
loop_
_entity_poly.entity_id
_entity_poly.type
_entity_poly.pdbx_seq_one_letter_code
_entity_poly.pdbx_strand_id
1 'polypeptide(L)'
;MLAQLAVLARPFLNLPYVRRTRRNHGLEHATIHLLSRHQYRLSGRSSDTGFILLGDVPTEAVERAVHEALRRMRGGEHNLAVHPNCGTNLVTTSFLATMVGLLGLSGANRRDSFNRMPLVMVLMMGVILYSQPLGLSLQKHFTTEGDPGDLEVLGISRSEIKLPISDRPLTIHRVETQSG
;
A
#
# COMPACT_ATOMS: atom_id res chain seq x y z
N MET A 1 3.84 10.31 17.57
CA MET A 1 2.37 10.52 17.57
C MET A 1 1.61 9.36 16.91
N LEU A 2 1.80 9.06 15.61
CA LEU A 2 1.07 7.96 14.94
C LEU A 2 1.24 6.58 15.60
N ALA A 3 2.45 6.25 16.06
CA ALA A 3 2.69 5.01 16.80
C ALA A 3 1.83 4.89 18.08
N GLN A 4 1.63 5.98 18.82
CA GLN A 4 0.77 6.00 20.02
C GLN A 4 -0.71 5.85 19.65
N LEU A 5 -1.16 6.51 18.58
CA LEU A 5 -2.52 6.33 18.06
C LEU A 5 -2.76 4.88 17.62
N ALA A 6 -1.77 4.24 17.01
CA ALA A 6 -1.86 2.83 16.64
C ALA A 6 -1.95 1.91 17.87
N VAL A 7 -1.26 2.23 18.96
CA VAL A 7 -1.40 1.51 20.23
C VAL A 7 -2.85 1.59 20.74
N LEU A 8 -3.47 2.77 20.69
CA LEU A 8 -4.87 2.94 21.08
C LEU A 8 -5.83 2.21 20.13
N ALA A 9 -5.51 2.16 18.84
CA ALA A 9 -6.31 1.48 17.82
C ALA A 9 -6.13 -0.05 17.80
N ARG A 10 -5.21 -0.62 18.60
CA ARG A 10 -4.91 -2.07 18.63
C ARG A 10 -6.14 -2.98 18.70
N PRO A 11 -7.17 -2.71 19.53
CA PRO A 11 -8.36 -3.57 19.57
C PRO A 11 -9.02 -3.74 18.19
N PHE A 12 -9.04 -2.68 17.38
CA PHE A 12 -9.59 -2.71 16.02
C PHE A 12 -8.60 -3.30 15.02
N LEU A 13 -7.31 -2.92 15.12
CA LEU A 13 -6.26 -3.41 14.22
C LEU A 13 -5.97 -4.91 14.38
N ASN A 14 -6.34 -5.47 15.54
CA ASN A 14 -6.20 -6.90 15.85
C ASN A 14 -7.49 -7.69 15.61
N LEU A 15 -8.57 -7.07 15.14
CA LEU A 15 -9.73 -7.83 14.66
C LEU A 15 -9.26 -8.83 13.58
N PRO A 16 -9.74 -10.08 13.58
CA PRO A 16 -9.16 -11.16 12.76
C PRO A 16 -8.99 -10.78 11.29
N TYR A 17 -10.04 -10.27 10.65
CA TYR A 17 -10.03 -9.86 9.24
C TYR A 17 -9.09 -8.67 8.96
N VAL A 18 -9.02 -7.70 9.87
CA VAL A 18 -8.16 -6.51 9.73
C VAL A 18 -6.70 -6.92 9.88
N ARG A 19 -6.37 -7.72 10.90
CA ARG A 19 -5.02 -8.23 11.14
C ARG A 19 -4.53 -9.08 9.98
N ARG A 20 -5.37 -10.00 9.47
CA ARG A 20 -5.06 -10.83 8.29
C ARG A 20 -4.80 -9.96 7.05
N THR A 21 -5.67 -8.98 6.79
CA THR A 21 -5.47 -8.03 5.67
C THR A 21 -4.16 -7.27 5.80
N ARG A 22 -3.81 -6.76 7.00
CA ARG A 22 -2.55 -6.03 7.24
C ARG A 22 -1.32 -6.91 7.00
N ARG A 23 -1.36 -8.18 7.42
CA ARG A 23 -0.29 -9.16 7.19
C ARG A 23 -0.12 -9.50 5.72
N ASN A 24 -1.22 -9.75 5.02
CA ASN A 24 -1.20 -10.01 3.59
C ASN A 24 -0.69 -8.81 2.80
N HIS A 25 -1.08 -7.60 3.19
CA HIS A 25 -0.57 -6.36 2.61
C HIS A 25 0.92 -6.15 2.86
N GLY A 26 1.41 -6.52 4.05
CA GLY A 26 2.84 -6.56 4.32
C GLY A 26 3.59 -7.54 3.41
N LEU A 27 3.08 -8.76 3.25
CA LEU A 27 3.67 -9.78 2.39
C LEU A 27 3.60 -9.40 0.89
N GLU A 28 2.52 -8.76 0.45
CA GLU A 28 2.37 -8.20 -0.89
C GLU A 28 3.49 -7.18 -1.18
N HIS A 29 3.68 -6.20 -0.28
CA HIS A 29 4.75 -5.22 -0.40
C HIS A 29 6.13 -5.86 -0.44
N ALA A 30 6.39 -6.82 0.46
CA ALA A 30 7.65 -7.52 0.50
C ALA A 30 7.91 -8.30 -0.80
N THR A 31 6.88 -8.94 -1.35
CA THR A 31 6.95 -9.65 -2.64
C THR A 31 7.25 -8.69 -3.79
N ILE A 32 6.55 -7.56 -3.86
CA ILE A 32 6.78 -6.53 -4.89
C ILE A 32 8.21 -5.98 -4.79
N HIS A 33 8.74 -5.72 -3.59
CA HIS A 33 10.13 -5.29 -3.43
C HIS A 33 11.14 -6.26 -4.07
N LEU A 34 10.94 -7.57 -3.93
CA LEU A 34 11.84 -8.57 -4.51
C LEU A 34 11.70 -8.65 -6.03
N LEU A 35 10.47 -8.55 -6.54
CA LEU A 35 10.21 -8.58 -7.98
C LEU A 35 10.71 -7.30 -8.67
N SER A 36 10.57 -6.13 -8.04
CA SER A 36 11.06 -4.87 -8.57
C SER A 36 12.59 -4.79 -8.66
N ARG A 37 13.33 -5.53 -7.81
CA ARG A 37 14.79 -5.69 -7.98
C ARG A 37 15.16 -6.34 -9.32
N HIS A 38 14.26 -7.17 -9.86
CA HIS A 38 14.38 -7.83 -11.15
C HIS A 38 13.67 -7.04 -12.28
N GLN A 39 13.43 -5.74 -12.08
CA GLN A 39 12.81 -4.83 -13.04
C GLN A 39 11.35 -5.14 -13.40
N TYR A 40 10.68 -6.01 -12.64
CA TYR A 40 9.24 -6.20 -12.79
C TYR A 40 8.46 -5.02 -12.22
N ARG A 41 7.48 -4.54 -13.00
CA ARG A 41 6.54 -3.50 -12.60
C ARG A 41 5.19 -4.14 -12.33
N LEU A 42 4.76 -4.04 -11.09
CA LEU A 42 3.58 -4.72 -10.57
C LEU A 42 2.74 -3.73 -9.78
N SER A 43 1.43 -3.96 -9.78
CA SER A 43 0.52 -3.41 -8.77
C SER A 43 -0.04 -4.53 -7.94
N GLY A 44 -0.35 -4.27 -6.68
CA GLY A 44 -0.91 -5.29 -5.80
C GLY A 44 -2.21 -4.83 -5.13
N ARG A 45 -2.97 -5.81 -4.66
CA ARG A 45 -4.14 -5.58 -3.81
C ARG A 45 -4.31 -6.75 -2.84
N SER A 46 -4.40 -6.44 -1.57
CA SER A 46 -4.56 -7.42 -0.49
C SER A 46 -5.99 -7.51 0.05
N SER A 47 -6.32 -8.69 0.59
CA SER A 47 -7.52 -9.00 1.36
C SER A 47 -7.15 -9.83 2.58
N ASP A 48 -8.12 -10.28 3.36
CA ASP A 48 -7.93 -11.16 4.51
C ASP A 48 -7.56 -12.61 4.12
N THR A 49 -7.77 -12.99 2.87
CA THR A 49 -7.51 -14.33 2.32
C THR A 49 -6.26 -14.43 1.44
N GLY A 50 -5.56 -13.32 1.24
CA GLY A 50 -4.31 -13.27 0.47
C GLY A 50 -4.17 -11.96 -0.27
N PHE A 51 -3.55 -12.01 -1.45
CA PHE A 51 -3.39 -10.82 -2.30
C PHE A 51 -3.29 -11.20 -3.76
N ILE A 52 -3.49 -10.20 -4.62
CA ILE A 52 -3.28 -10.33 -6.06
C ILE A 52 -2.12 -9.43 -6.49
N LEU A 53 -1.36 -9.91 -7.49
CA LEU A 53 -0.35 -9.14 -8.20
C LEU A 53 -0.79 -8.99 -9.66
N LEU A 54 -0.73 -7.77 -10.15
CA LEU A 54 -1.11 -7.37 -11.49
C LEU A 54 0.15 -6.97 -12.25
N GLY A 55 0.50 -7.72 -13.29
CA GLY A 55 1.63 -7.42 -14.16
C GLY A 55 2.25 -8.66 -14.79
N ASP A 56 3.01 -8.44 -15.85
CA ASP A 56 3.62 -9.50 -16.65
C ASP A 56 4.89 -10.03 -15.97
N VAL A 57 4.73 -11.11 -15.22
CA VAL A 57 5.78 -11.78 -14.45
C VAL A 57 5.60 -13.30 -14.54
N PRO A 58 6.67 -14.09 -14.74
CA PRO A 58 6.59 -15.55 -14.67
C PRO A 58 6.11 -16.03 -13.30
N THR A 59 5.23 -17.04 -13.28
CA THR A 59 4.67 -17.60 -12.04
C THR A 59 5.78 -18.08 -11.10
N GLU A 60 6.84 -18.67 -11.63
CA GLU A 60 7.99 -19.18 -10.88
C GLU A 60 8.80 -18.06 -10.22
N ALA A 61 8.79 -16.86 -10.81
CA ALA A 61 9.39 -15.68 -10.19
C ALA A 61 8.52 -15.17 -9.03
N VAL A 62 7.19 -15.19 -9.19
CA VAL A 62 6.25 -14.86 -8.12
C VAL A 62 6.39 -15.84 -6.95
N GLU A 63 6.35 -17.15 -7.21
CA GLU A 63 6.51 -18.19 -6.18
C GLU A 63 7.79 -18.00 -5.37
N ARG A 64 8.93 -17.85 -6.04
CA ARG A 64 10.21 -17.59 -5.37
C ARG A 64 10.17 -16.31 -4.55
N ALA A 65 9.61 -15.23 -5.10
CA ALA A 65 9.53 -13.95 -4.41
C ALA A 65 8.62 -14.00 -3.18
N VAL A 66 7.44 -14.64 -3.26
CA VAL A 66 6.50 -14.75 -2.14
C VAL A 66 7.14 -15.54 -0.99
N HIS A 67 7.74 -16.70 -1.28
CA HIS A 67 8.36 -17.53 -0.25
C HIS A 67 9.62 -16.89 0.33
N GLU A 68 10.43 -16.21 -0.47
CA GLU A 68 11.57 -15.43 0.01
C GLU A 68 11.12 -14.27 0.89
N ALA A 69 10.12 -13.50 0.46
CA ALA A 69 9.55 -12.38 1.21
C ALA A 69 9.04 -12.83 2.58
N LEU A 70 8.25 -13.92 2.61
CA LEU A 70 7.74 -14.48 3.87
C LEU A 70 8.88 -14.93 4.79
N ARG A 71 9.91 -15.61 4.24
CA ARG A 71 11.08 -16.06 5.01
C ARG A 71 11.84 -14.88 5.61
N ARG A 72 12.10 -13.83 4.84
CA ARG A 72 12.81 -12.62 5.29
C ARG A 72 12.01 -11.83 6.32
N MET A 73 10.70 -11.68 6.12
CA MET A 73 9.82 -11.04 7.10
C MET A 73 9.80 -11.81 8.43
N ARG A 74 9.69 -13.15 8.40
CA ARG A 74 9.84 -14.01 9.59
C ARG A 74 11.24 -13.88 10.23
N GLY A 75 12.26 -13.63 9.42
CA GLY A 75 13.63 -13.33 9.86
C GLY A 75 13.82 -11.93 10.45
N GLY A 76 12.76 -11.13 10.62
CA GLY A 76 12.80 -9.83 11.25
C GLY A 76 12.93 -8.64 10.28
N GLU A 77 12.91 -8.87 8.96
CA GLU A 77 12.95 -7.80 7.96
C GLU A 77 11.59 -7.08 7.79
N HIS A 78 11.02 -6.61 8.90
CA HIS A 78 9.68 -6.01 8.96
C HIS A 78 9.52 -4.77 8.08
N ASN A 79 10.61 -4.09 7.72
CA ASN A 79 10.58 -2.92 6.84
C ASN A 79 10.20 -3.28 5.39
N LEU A 80 10.23 -4.57 5.00
CA LEU A 80 9.72 -5.00 3.70
C LEU A 80 8.19 -4.82 3.57
N ALA A 81 7.46 -4.69 4.69
CA ALA A 81 6.02 -4.49 4.69
C ALA A 81 5.58 -3.06 4.33
N VAL A 82 6.47 -2.12 4.06
CA VAL A 82 6.12 -0.76 3.62
C VAL A 82 6.65 -0.49 2.22
N HIS A 83 5.86 0.18 1.38
CA HIS A 83 6.23 0.45 0.00
C HIS A 83 6.00 1.93 -0.37
N PRO A 84 6.96 2.62 -1.03
CA PRO A 84 6.83 4.04 -1.36
C PRO A 84 5.70 4.36 -2.34
N ASN A 85 5.29 3.40 -3.16
CA ASN A 85 4.22 3.56 -4.15
C ASN A 85 2.89 2.91 -3.72
N CYS A 86 2.72 2.59 -2.44
CA CYS A 86 1.45 2.05 -1.93
C CYS A 86 0.33 3.09 -2.06
N GLY A 87 -0.89 2.63 -2.34
CA GLY A 87 -2.09 3.47 -2.41
C GLY A 87 -2.35 4.28 -1.13
N THR A 88 -1.94 3.78 0.05
CA THR A 88 -2.00 4.54 1.31
C THR A 88 -1.23 5.86 1.23
N ASN A 89 -0.09 5.90 0.53
CA ASN A 89 0.67 7.14 0.34
C ASN A 89 -0.11 8.13 -0.53
N LEU A 90 -0.64 7.65 -1.66
CA LEU A 90 -1.41 8.49 -2.58
C LEU A 90 -2.65 9.09 -1.91
N VAL A 91 -3.39 8.28 -1.13
CA VAL A 91 -4.55 8.74 -0.37
C VAL A 91 -4.13 9.77 0.68
N THR A 92 -3.03 9.53 1.40
CA THR A 92 -2.51 10.47 2.40
C THR A 92 -2.15 11.82 1.77
N THR A 93 -1.40 11.80 0.67
CA THR A 93 -1.02 13.02 -0.07
C THR A 93 -2.25 13.76 -0.58
N SER A 94 -3.19 13.05 -1.21
CA SER A 94 -4.42 13.63 -1.75
C SER A 94 -5.29 14.26 -0.66
N PHE A 95 -5.42 13.58 0.49
CA PHE A 95 -6.15 14.09 1.64
C PHE A 95 -5.54 15.38 2.18
N LEU A 96 -4.22 15.40 2.41
CA LEU A 96 -3.53 16.60 2.91
C LEU A 96 -3.63 17.77 1.92
N ALA A 97 -3.46 17.51 0.62
CA ALA A 97 -3.56 18.54 -0.40
C ALA A 97 -4.98 19.12 -0.47
N THR A 98 -6.00 18.27 -0.33
CA THR A 98 -7.41 18.68 -0.25
C THR A 98 -7.67 19.54 0.99
N MET A 99 -7.10 19.17 2.15
CA MET A 99 -7.21 19.96 3.38
C MET A 99 -6.59 21.34 3.23
N VAL A 100 -5.41 21.44 2.61
CA VAL A 100 -4.78 22.74 2.31
C VAL A 100 -5.69 23.58 1.42
N GLY A 101 -6.27 23.00 0.37
CA GLY A 101 -7.21 23.70 -0.52
C GLY A 101 -8.45 24.20 0.22
N LEU A 102 -9.11 23.33 0.98
CA LEU A 102 -10.32 23.65 1.74
C LEU A 102 -10.07 24.71 2.80
N LEU A 103 -9.00 24.58 3.59
CA LEU A 103 -8.67 25.54 4.64
C LEU A 103 -8.18 26.87 4.07
N GLY A 104 -7.33 26.84 3.05
CA GLY A 104 -6.76 28.05 2.44
C GLY A 104 -7.78 28.93 1.73
N LEU A 105 -8.87 28.34 1.23
CA LEU A 105 -9.97 29.05 0.57
C LEU A 105 -11.22 29.21 1.46
N SER A 106 -11.20 28.69 2.68
CA SER A 106 -12.34 28.77 3.61
C SER A 106 -12.72 30.22 3.90
N GLY A 107 -14.02 30.52 3.83
CA GLY A 107 -14.58 31.85 4.11
C GLY A 107 -14.20 32.96 3.11
N ALA A 108 -13.50 32.63 2.02
CA ALA A 108 -13.10 33.62 1.01
C ALA A 108 -14.24 33.89 0.01
N ASN A 109 -14.50 35.17 -0.28
CA ASN A 109 -15.32 35.55 -1.44
C ASN A 109 -14.52 35.29 -2.73
N ARG A 110 -15.16 35.43 -3.90
CA ARG A 110 -14.51 35.17 -5.20
C ARG A 110 -13.18 35.93 -5.38
N ARG A 111 -13.14 37.21 -5.01
CA ARG A 111 -11.93 38.04 -5.17
C ARG A 111 -10.81 37.58 -4.24
N ASP A 112 -11.14 37.28 -2.99
CA ASP A 112 -10.18 36.80 -2.01
C ASP A 112 -9.66 35.40 -2.35
N SER A 113 -10.50 34.53 -2.90
CA SER A 113 -10.09 33.21 -3.39
C SER A 113 -9.06 33.32 -4.51
N PHE A 114 -9.26 34.22 -5.49
CA PHE A 114 -8.27 34.48 -6.54
C PHE A 114 -6.95 35.01 -5.96
N ASN A 115 -7.00 35.91 -4.97
CA ASN A 115 -5.81 36.46 -4.33
C ASN A 115 -5.05 35.41 -3.49
N ARG A 116 -5.75 34.48 -2.84
CA ARG A 116 -5.14 33.41 -2.01
C ARG A 116 -4.65 32.22 -2.82
N MET A 117 -5.14 32.04 -4.05
CA MET A 117 -4.86 30.87 -4.88
C MET A 117 -3.36 30.59 -5.09
N PRO A 118 -2.49 31.57 -5.40
CA PRO A 118 -1.06 31.31 -5.56
C PRO A 118 -0.42 30.72 -4.29
N LEU A 119 -0.76 31.25 -3.11
CA LEU A 119 -0.25 30.74 -1.84
C LEU A 119 -0.76 29.33 -1.58
N VAL A 120 -2.05 29.07 -1.81
CA VAL A 120 -2.65 27.73 -1.67
C VAL A 120 -1.94 26.73 -2.59
N MET A 121 -1.65 27.09 -3.84
CA MET A 121 -0.92 26.24 -4.78
C MET A 121 0.50 25.91 -4.31
N VAL A 122 1.23 26.90 -3.78
CA VAL A 122 2.57 26.68 -3.20
C VAL A 122 2.50 25.73 -2.01
N LEU A 123 1.52 25.91 -1.11
CA LEU A 123 1.32 25.02 0.03
C LEU A 123 0.95 23.60 -0.41
N MET A 124 0.10 23.45 -1.41
CA MET A 124 -0.25 22.14 -1.98
C MET A 124 0.98 21.44 -2.59
N MET A 125 1.82 22.18 -3.32
CA MET A 125 3.09 21.63 -3.84
C MET A 125 3.99 21.15 -2.71
N GLY A 126 4.10 21.93 -1.62
CA GLY A 126 4.82 21.52 -0.43
C GLY A 126 4.28 20.22 0.17
N VAL A 127 2.96 20.09 0.31
CA VAL A 127 2.34 18.84 0.77
C VAL A 127 2.68 17.66 -0.12
N ILE A 128 2.60 17.82 -1.45
CA ILE A 128 2.90 16.74 -2.39
C ILE A 128 4.36 16.26 -2.22
N LEU A 129 5.31 17.18 -2.09
CA LEU A 129 6.74 16.86 -1.94
C LEU A 129 7.06 16.20 -0.59
N TYR A 130 6.38 16.59 0.50
CA TYR A 130 6.77 16.21 1.86
C TYR A 130 5.81 15.25 2.57
N SER A 131 4.74 14.77 1.92
CA SER A 131 3.74 13.87 2.54
C SER A 131 4.17 12.40 2.60
N GLN A 132 5.19 11.99 1.83
CA GLN A 132 5.61 10.60 1.75
C GLN A 132 5.98 9.96 3.10
N PRO A 133 6.76 10.61 4.00
CA PRO A 133 7.10 10.03 5.30
C PRO A 133 5.86 9.75 6.16
N LEU A 134 4.84 10.61 6.08
CA LEU A 134 3.59 10.40 6.80
C LEU A 134 2.84 9.17 6.27
N GLY A 135 2.76 9.02 4.94
CA GLY A 135 2.16 7.85 4.32
C GLY A 135 2.88 6.55 4.69
N LEU A 136 4.21 6.53 4.67
CA LEU A 136 5.01 5.38 5.10
C LEU A 136 4.78 5.05 6.58
N SER A 137 4.69 6.07 7.43
CA SER A 137 4.39 5.87 8.85
C SER A 137 2.98 5.33 9.07
N LEU A 138 1.99 5.78 8.27
CA LEU A 138 0.63 5.24 8.31
C LEU A 138 0.58 3.78 7.87
N GLN A 139 1.33 3.42 6.83
CA GLN A 139 1.43 2.02 6.39
C GLN A 139 1.94 1.14 7.53
N LYS A 140 3.12 1.48 8.07
CA LYS A 140 3.80 0.73 9.13
C LYS A 140 2.93 0.46 10.34
N HIS A 141 2.00 1.36 10.65
CA HIS A 141 1.24 1.31 11.91
C HIS A 141 -0.23 0.93 11.73
N PHE A 142 -0.83 1.12 10.57
CA PHE A 142 -2.27 0.94 10.37
C PHE A 142 -2.62 0.03 9.19
N THR A 143 -1.93 0.15 8.05
CA THR A 143 -2.38 -0.56 6.83
C THR A 143 -1.58 -1.81 6.51
N THR A 144 -0.37 -1.96 7.08
CA THR A 144 0.45 -3.16 6.97
C THR A 144 0.89 -3.69 8.33
N GLU A 145 1.28 -4.95 8.37
CA GLU A 145 1.91 -5.60 9.51
C GLU A 145 3.24 -6.22 9.06
N GLY A 146 4.31 -5.86 9.77
CA GLY A 146 5.67 -6.29 9.44
C GLY A 146 5.97 -7.71 9.90
N ASP A 147 5.30 -8.15 10.97
CA ASP A 147 5.37 -9.51 11.48
C ASP A 147 4.26 -10.38 10.86
N PRO A 148 4.61 -11.32 9.96
CA PRO A 148 3.63 -12.20 9.33
C PRO A 148 3.04 -13.21 10.33
N GLY A 149 3.69 -13.44 11.47
CA GLY A 149 3.35 -14.48 12.44
C GLY A 149 3.19 -15.85 11.79
N ASP A 150 2.02 -16.45 11.98
CA ASP A 150 1.61 -17.77 11.50
C ASP A 150 1.05 -17.75 10.06
N LEU A 151 1.27 -16.68 9.30
CA LEU A 151 0.82 -16.61 7.91
C LEU A 151 1.50 -17.67 7.05
N GLU A 152 0.71 -18.46 6.33
CA GLU A 152 1.16 -19.47 5.38
C GLU A 152 0.58 -19.21 3.99
N VAL A 153 1.34 -19.60 2.96
CA VAL A 153 0.92 -19.51 1.55
C VAL A 153 0.32 -20.86 1.17
N LEU A 154 -0.96 -20.85 0.80
CA LEU A 154 -1.70 -22.05 0.42
C LEU A 154 -1.48 -22.42 -1.05
N GLY A 155 -1.39 -21.40 -1.91
CA GLY A 155 -1.28 -21.61 -3.34
C GLY A 155 -1.10 -20.30 -4.09
N ILE A 156 -0.57 -20.44 -5.31
CA ILE A 156 -0.40 -19.33 -6.25
C ILE A 156 -1.06 -19.76 -7.55
N SER A 157 -2.03 -18.98 -8.02
CA SER A 157 -2.73 -19.24 -9.27
C SER A 157 -2.56 -18.07 -10.23
N ARG A 158 -2.39 -18.40 -11.51
CA ARG A 158 -2.30 -17.40 -12.59
C ARG A 158 -3.62 -17.38 -13.36
N SER A 159 -4.10 -16.18 -13.65
CA SER A 159 -5.18 -15.95 -14.59
C SER A 159 -4.84 -14.76 -15.50
N GLU A 160 -5.51 -14.71 -16.65
CA GLU A 160 -5.37 -13.62 -17.61
C GLU A 160 -6.75 -13.04 -17.89
N ILE A 161 -6.84 -11.71 -17.84
CA ILE A 161 -8.08 -11.00 -18.16
C ILE A 161 -7.83 -10.10 -19.37
N LYS A 162 -8.65 -10.27 -20.41
CA LYS A 162 -8.67 -9.33 -21.54
C LYS A 162 -9.44 -8.09 -21.12
N LEU A 163 -8.77 -6.94 -21.12
CA LEU A 163 -9.40 -5.65 -20.87
C LEU A 163 -9.99 -5.13 -22.19
N PRO A 164 -11.17 -4.48 -22.17
CA PRO A 164 -11.79 -3.92 -23.37
C PRO A 164 -10.97 -2.77 -24.00
N ILE A 165 -9.95 -2.28 -23.30
CA ILE A 165 -9.15 -1.10 -23.65
C ILE A 165 -7.70 -1.48 -24.02
N SER A 166 -7.34 -2.77 -24.02
CA SER A 166 -5.98 -3.21 -24.33
C SER A 166 -5.95 -4.55 -25.05
N ASP A 167 -5.14 -4.65 -26.10
CA ASP A 167 -4.91 -5.90 -26.84
C ASP A 167 -4.06 -6.90 -26.06
N ARG A 168 -3.31 -6.45 -25.04
CA ARG A 168 -2.50 -7.32 -24.19
C ARG A 168 -3.33 -7.83 -23.00
N PRO A 169 -3.36 -9.14 -22.73
CA PRO A 169 -4.03 -9.65 -21.54
C PRO A 169 -3.33 -9.12 -20.29
N LEU A 170 -4.13 -8.77 -19.28
CA LEU A 170 -3.62 -8.44 -17.95
C LEU A 170 -3.37 -9.74 -17.19
N THR A 171 -2.10 -10.04 -16.93
CA THR A 171 -1.70 -11.16 -16.07
C THR A 171 -1.99 -10.84 -14.61
N ILE A 172 -2.70 -11.75 -13.95
CA ILE A 172 -3.04 -11.68 -12.53
C ILE A 172 -2.51 -12.92 -11.84
N HIS A 173 -1.70 -12.73 -10.81
CA HIS A 173 -1.30 -13.79 -9.90
C HIS A 173 -2.06 -13.63 -8.60
N ARG A 174 -2.84 -14.63 -8.22
CA ARG A 174 -3.52 -14.69 -6.92
C ARG A 174 -2.71 -15.57 -5.98
N VAL A 175 -2.25 -14.97 -4.89
CA VAL A 175 -1.58 -15.64 -3.79
C VAL A 175 -2.60 -15.84 -2.69
N GLU A 176 -2.90 -17.09 -2.38
CA GLU A 176 -3.82 -17.46 -1.31
C GLU A 176 -3.05 -17.73 -0.03
N THR A 177 -3.56 -17.22 1.08
CA THR A 177 -2.89 -17.31 2.38
C THR A 177 -3.85 -17.71 3.48
N GLN A 178 -3.32 -18.34 4.52
CA GLN A 178 -4.03 -18.64 5.75
C GLN A 178 -3.25 -18.12 6.95
N SER A 179 -3.95 -17.59 7.94
CA SER A 179 -3.40 -17.25 9.27
C SER A 179 -4.52 -17.49 10.28
N GLY A 180 -4.19 -18.05 11.45
CA GLY A 180 -5.12 -18.35 12.54
C GLY A 180 -5.90 -17.13 13.01
#